data_AF-A0A453R1L0-F1
#
_entry.id   AF-A0A453R1L0-F1
#
_cell.length_a   1.000
_cell.length_b   1.000
_cell.length_c   1.000
_cell.angle_alpha   90.00
_cell.angle_beta   90.00
_cell.angle_gamma   90.00
#
_symmetry.space_group_name_H-M   'P 1'
#
loop_
_entity.id
_entity.type
_entity.pdbx_description
1 polymer ?
#
loop_
_entity_poly.entity_id
_entity_poly.type
_entity_poly.pdbx_seq_one_letter_code
_entity_poly.pdbx_strand_id
1 'polypeptide(L)'
;METVDPDIADTCQDLGEVKKVFQLALLCTKKQPSDRPTMHEVVRVLDCLVHPDPPPKAAQPQPPTGPSYANEYVSLRGAGTLSSCANSSSTSDAELFLKFGQAISHNTE
;
A
#
# COMPACT_ATOMS: atom_id res chain seq x y z
N MET A 1 -19.08 9.20 -34.70
CA MET A 1 -18.39 10.48 -34.96
C MET A 1 -17.52 10.74 -33.74
N GLU A 2 -16.25 10.33 -33.80
CA GLU A 2 -15.24 10.76 -32.82
C GLU A 2 -14.45 11.87 -33.52
N THR A 3 -14.96 13.09 -33.42
CA THR A 3 -14.21 14.28 -33.87
C THR A 3 -13.39 14.74 -32.68
N VAL A 4 -12.13 14.32 -32.65
CA VAL A 4 -11.13 14.90 -31.75
C VAL A 4 -10.70 16.23 -32.35
N ASP A 5 -10.56 17.24 -31.50
CA ASP A 5 -10.05 18.53 -31.92
C ASP A 5 -8.62 18.38 -32.49
N PRO A 6 -8.30 18.96 -33.66
CA PRO A 6 -6.98 18.86 -34.27
C PRO A 6 -5.85 19.28 -33.34
N ASP A 7 -6.06 20.31 -32.52
CA ASP A 7 -5.03 20.81 -31.59
C ASP A 7 -4.73 19.75 -30.51
N ILE A 8 -5.72 18.96 -30.11
CA ILE A 8 -5.54 17.85 -29.16
C ILE A 8 -4.83 16.68 -29.84
N ALA A 9 -5.18 16.37 -31.08
CA ALA A 9 -4.54 15.30 -31.85
C ALA A 9 -3.04 15.58 -32.11
N ASP A 10 -2.70 16.85 -32.31
CA ASP A 10 -1.33 17.28 -32.57
C ASP A 10 -0.49 17.39 -31.27
N THR A 11 -1.12 17.68 -30.13
CA THR A 11 -0.41 17.94 -28.87
C THR A 11 -0.34 16.70 -27.94
N CYS A 12 -1.35 15.83 -27.96
CA CYS A 12 -1.42 14.67 -27.07
C CYS A 12 -0.98 13.38 -27.78
N GLN A 13 0.03 12.72 -27.22
CA GLN A 13 0.54 11.44 -27.75
C GLN A 13 -0.39 10.26 -27.43
N ASP A 14 -1.07 10.27 -26.27
CA ASP A 14 -2.04 9.25 -25.89
C ASP A 14 -3.46 9.82 -25.80
N LEU A 15 -4.27 9.51 -26.82
CA LEU A 15 -5.68 9.84 -26.86
C LEU A 15 -6.48 9.13 -25.76
N GLY A 16 -5.96 8.02 -25.22
CA GLY A 16 -6.52 7.29 -24.10
C GLY A 16 -6.54 8.11 -22.81
N GLU A 17 -5.50 8.91 -22.54
CA GLU A 17 -5.47 9.83 -21.41
C GLU A 17 -6.53 10.92 -21.54
N VAL A 18 -6.63 11.51 -22.73
CA VAL A 18 -7.66 12.52 -23.04
C VAL A 18 -9.07 11.96 -22.77
N LYS A 19 -9.33 10.73 -23.23
CA LYS A 19 -10.61 10.06 -23.00
C LYS A 19 -10.91 9.84 -21.52
N LYS A 20 -9.91 9.45 -20.72
CA LYS A 20 -10.05 9.27 -19.26
C LYS A 20 -10.33 10.60 -18.55
N VAL A 21 -9.62 11.67 -18.90
CA VAL A 21 -9.85 13.02 -18.34
C VAL A 21 -11.25 13.51 -18.71
N PHE A 22 -11.69 13.30 -19.94
CA PHE A 22 -13.03 13.68 -20.39
C PHE A 22 -14.11 12.91 -19.61
N GLN A 23 -13.93 11.61 -19.39
CA GLN A 23 -14.83 10.81 -18.55
C GLN A 23 -14.90 11.34 -17.12
N LEU A 24 -13.77 11.72 -16.52
CA LEU A 24 -13.73 12.33 -15.20
C LEU A 24 -14.49 13.67 -15.18
N ALA A 25 -14.28 14.51 -16.19
CA ALA A 25 -15.00 15.78 -16.32
C ALA A 25 -16.52 15.57 -16.37
N LEU A 26 -17.00 14.60 -17.15
CA LEU A 26 -18.42 14.23 -17.21
C LEU A 26 -19.00 13.79 -15.86
N LEU A 27 -18.21 13.06 -15.06
CA LEU A 27 -18.60 12.68 -13.70
C LEU A 27 -18.69 13.92 -12.78
N CYS A 28 -17.73 14.84 -12.87
CA CYS A 28 -17.73 16.08 -12.09
C CYS A 28 -18.91 17.01 -12.43
N THR A 29 -19.39 17.00 -13.69
CA THR A 29 -20.49 17.85 -14.16
C THR A 29 -21.87 17.20 -14.09
N LYS A 30 -22.02 16.07 -13.38
CA LYS A 30 -23.33 15.43 -13.17
C LYS A 30 -24.34 16.42 -12.60
N LYS A 31 -25.58 16.35 -13.10
CA LYS A 31 -26.69 17.22 -12.65
C LYS A 31 -26.93 17.08 -11.14
N GLN A 32 -26.96 15.84 -10.65
CA GLN A 32 -27.15 15.57 -9.22
C GLN A 32 -25.81 15.67 -8.47
N PRO A 33 -25.74 16.44 -7.37
CA PRO A 33 -24.51 16.56 -6.57
C PRO A 33 -24.03 15.25 -5.97
N SER A 34 -24.95 14.35 -5.60
CA SER A 34 -24.65 13.02 -5.03
C SER A 34 -23.93 12.09 -5.99
N ASP A 35 -24.04 12.33 -7.30
CA ASP A 35 -23.43 11.49 -8.34
C ASP A 35 -22.04 11.98 -8.76
N ARG A 36 -21.61 13.12 -8.19
CA ARG A 36 -20.30 13.71 -8.44
C ARG A 36 -19.27 13.05 -7.51
N PRO A 37 -18.05 12.81 -8.00
CA PRO A 37 -16.97 12.35 -7.15
C PRO A 37 -16.62 13.42 -6.11
N THR A 38 -16.13 12.98 -4.97
CA THR A 38 -15.50 13.86 -3.99
C THR A 38 -14.18 14.41 -4.54
N MET A 39 -13.75 15.58 -4.06
CA MET A 39 -12.45 16.15 -4.49
C MET A 39 -11.27 15.20 -4.22
N HIS A 40 -11.34 14.38 -3.17
CA HIS A 40 -10.33 13.37 -2.89
C HIS A 40 -10.24 12.30 -3.99
N GLU A 41 -11.38 11.85 -4.51
CA GLU A 41 -11.43 10.90 -5.62
C GLU A 41 -10.93 11.53 -6.92
N VAL A 42 -11.29 12.79 -7.19
CA VAL A 42 -10.81 13.54 -8.36
C VAL A 42 -9.28 13.64 -8.34
N VAL A 43 -8.70 14.06 -7.22
CA VAL A 43 -7.24 14.19 -7.08
C VAL A 43 -6.55 12.85 -7.29
N ARG A 44 -7.07 11.78 -6.70
CA ARG A 44 -6.53 10.43 -6.88
C ARG A 44 -6.52 9.99 -8.34
N VAL A 45 -7.62 10.19 -9.07
CA VAL A 45 -7.69 9.82 -10.49
C VAL A 45 -6.70 10.64 -11.30
N LEU A 46 -6.61 11.95 -11.06
CA LEU A 46 -5.65 12.81 -11.75
C LEU A 46 -4.20 12.41 -11.47
N ASP A 47 -3.87 12.06 -10.23
CA ASP A 47 -2.51 11.64 -9.86
C ASP A 47 -2.11 10.34 -10.57
N CYS A 48 -3.03 9.35 -10.65
CA CYS A 48 -2.80 8.12 -11.41
C CYS A 48 -2.66 8.35 -12.93
N LEU A 49 -3.20 9.44 -13.47
CA LEU A 49 -3.05 9.80 -14.89
C LEU A 49 -1.68 10.45 -15.15
N VAL A 50 -1.19 11.27 -14.22
CA VAL A 50 0.12 11.94 -14.34
C VAL A 50 1.28 11.02 -14.00
N HIS A 51 1.07 10.15 -13.01
CA HIS A 51 2.04 9.18 -12.51
C HIS A 51 1.46 7.77 -12.69
N PRO A 52 1.45 7.22 -13.91
CA PRO A 52 1.06 5.84 -14.11
C PRO A 52 2.00 4.95 -13.29
N ASP A 53 1.43 4.21 -12.33
CA ASP A 53 2.20 3.26 -11.52
C ASP A 53 3.02 2.36 -12.45
N PRO A 54 4.27 2.06 -12.10
CA PRO A 54 5.06 1.12 -12.88
C PRO A 54 4.27 -0.19 -13.00
N PRO A 55 4.30 -0.85 -14.17
CA PRO A 55 3.58 -2.09 -14.38
C PRO A 55 3.88 -3.03 -13.22
N PRO A 56 2.87 -3.69 -12.62
CA PRO A 56 3.10 -4.57 -11.50
C PRO A 56 4.16 -5.57 -11.95
N LYS A 57 5.33 -5.55 -11.28
CA LYS A 57 6.37 -6.55 -11.51
C LYS A 57 5.67 -7.90 -11.47
N ALA A 58 5.69 -8.61 -12.59
CA ALA A 58 5.14 -9.96 -12.69
C ALA A 58 5.54 -10.70 -11.43
N ALA A 59 4.55 -11.27 -10.73
CA ALA A 59 4.74 -11.96 -9.47
C ALA A 59 5.93 -12.92 -9.63
N GLN A 60 7.10 -12.51 -9.13
CA GLN A 60 8.20 -13.43 -8.97
C GLN A 60 7.66 -14.47 -7.99
N PRO A 61 7.84 -15.78 -8.26
CA PRO A 61 7.50 -16.81 -7.29
C PRO A 61 8.15 -16.40 -5.97
N GLN A 62 7.32 -16.06 -4.97
CA GLN A 62 7.83 -15.85 -3.62
C GLN A 62 8.55 -17.15 -3.27
N PRO A 63 9.84 -17.13 -2.88
CA PRO A 63 10.46 -18.33 -2.38
C PRO A 63 9.59 -18.83 -1.22
N PRO A 64 9.28 -20.14 -1.15
CA PRO A 64 8.60 -20.65 0.02
C PRO A 64 9.51 -20.38 1.22
N THR A 65 8.89 -20.27 2.40
CA THR A 65 9.45 -20.50 3.73
C THR A 65 9.65 -19.28 4.64
N GLY A 66 8.82 -19.26 5.68
CA GLY A 66 9.19 -18.96 7.04
C GLY A 66 8.00 -19.31 7.94
N PRO A 67 8.18 -19.99 9.10
CA PRO A 67 7.06 -20.18 10.02
C PRO A 67 6.48 -18.81 10.35
N SER A 68 5.14 -18.71 10.38
CA SER A 68 4.44 -17.49 10.77
C SER A 68 5.09 -16.95 12.05
N TYR A 69 5.58 -15.72 12.00
CA TYR A 69 6.27 -15.02 13.10
C TYR A 69 5.55 -15.18 14.46
N ALA A 70 4.22 -15.25 14.43
CA ALA A 70 3.37 -15.50 15.59
C ALA A 70 3.60 -16.88 16.24
N ASN A 71 3.94 -17.90 15.44
CA ASN A 71 4.12 -19.28 15.87
C ASN A 71 5.47 -19.47 16.60
N GLU A 72 6.51 -18.76 16.16
CA GLU A 72 7.79 -18.72 16.86
C GLU A 72 7.62 -18.03 18.23
N TYR A 73 6.91 -16.90 18.28
CA TYR A 73 6.59 -16.22 19.54
C TYR A 73 5.90 -17.17 20.53
N VAL A 74 4.80 -17.83 20.12
CA VAL A 74 4.05 -18.78 20.96
C VAL A 74 4.93 -19.94 21.45
N SER A 75 5.81 -20.46 20.60
CA SER A 75 6.72 -21.55 20.95
C SER A 75 7.72 -21.15 22.03
N LEU A 76 8.26 -19.92 21.97
CA LEU A 76 9.12 -19.36 23.02
C LEU A 76 8.37 -19.11 24.34
N ARG A 77 7.07 -18.75 24.30
CA ARG A 77 6.26 -18.63 25.54
C ARG A 77 6.02 -19.98 26.19
N GLY A 78 5.89 -21.03 25.38
CA GLY A 78 5.55 -22.38 25.83
C GLY A 78 6.72 -23.14 26.46
N ALA A 79 7.95 -22.90 25.98
CA ALA A 79 9.15 -23.52 26.53
C ALA A 79 9.79 -22.60 27.58
N GLY A 80 9.41 -22.77 28.84
CA GLY A 80 9.97 -22.05 30.00
C GLY A 80 11.46 -22.32 30.27
N THR A 81 12.35 -21.94 29.35
CA THR A 81 13.79 -21.98 29.54
C THR A 81 14.30 -20.61 30.01
N LEU A 82 14.49 -20.53 31.33
CA LEU A 82 15.29 -19.51 31.97
C LEU A 82 16.77 -19.71 31.61
N SER A 83 17.51 -18.59 31.63
CA SER A 83 18.99 -18.45 31.64
C SER A 83 19.70 -18.54 30.27
N SER A 84 20.18 -17.41 29.73
CA SER A 84 21.51 -16.79 29.99
C SER A 84 22.60 -17.49 29.16
N CYS A 85 23.49 -16.88 28.38
CA CYS A 85 23.91 -15.51 28.08
C CYS A 85 24.91 -15.63 26.91
N ALA A 86 24.93 -14.71 25.93
CA ALA A 86 26.15 -14.33 25.17
C ALA A 86 25.84 -13.32 24.04
N ASN A 87 25.98 -12.03 24.36
CA ASN A 87 26.74 -11.06 23.57
C ASN A 87 26.76 -11.18 22.03
N SER A 88 25.60 -11.19 21.38
CA SER A 88 25.49 -10.89 19.95
C SER A 88 24.65 -9.64 19.79
N SER A 89 25.28 -8.53 19.39
CA SER A 89 24.62 -7.27 19.04
C SER A 89 23.87 -7.41 17.71
N SER A 90 22.91 -8.33 17.67
CA SER A 90 21.94 -8.50 16.61
C SER A 90 20.64 -8.91 17.27
N THR A 91 19.95 -7.92 17.84
CA THR A 91 18.61 -8.12 18.38
C THR A 91 17.68 -8.45 17.23
N SER A 92 17.16 -9.67 17.17
CA SER A 92 16.10 -10.01 16.23
C SER A 92 14.82 -9.26 16.62
N ASP A 93 13.97 -8.94 15.64
CA ASP A 93 12.69 -8.24 15.86
C ASP A 93 11.83 -8.97 16.91
N ALA A 94 11.88 -10.31 16.91
CA ALA A 94 11.21 -11.17 17.90
C ALA A 94 11.68 -10.89 19.35
N GLU A 95 12.96 -10.63 19.54
CA GLU A 95 13.53 -10.32 20.85
C GLU A 95 13.08 -8.93 21.34
N LEU A 96 12.96 -7.98 20.42
CA LEU A 96 12.44 -6.63 20.68
C LEU A 96 10.98 -6.68 21.13
N PHE A 97 10.14 -7.48 20.46
CA PHE A 97 8.73 -7.68 20.81
C PHE A 97 8.56 -8.33 22.20
N LEU A 98 9.39 -9.32 22.54
CA LEU A 98 9.39 -9.93 23.87
C LEU A 98 9.73 -8.92 24.97
N LYS A 99 10.77 -8.10 24.75
CA LYS A 99 11.17 -7.03 25.69
C LYS A 99 10.11 -5.95 25.82
N PHE A 100 9.47 -5.57 24.72
CA PHE A 100 8.39 -4.59 24.72
C PHE A 100 7.17 -5.08 25.52
N GLY A 101 6.73 -6.33 25.30
CA GLY A 101 5.64 -6.92 26.07
C GLY A 101 5.95 -7.01 27.57
N GLN A 102 7.18 -7.36 27.93
CA GLN A 102 7.65 -7.37 29.32
C GLN A 102 7.63 -5.97 29.95
N ALA A 103 8.07 -4.95 29.21
CA ALA A 103 8.09 -3.56 29.68
C ALA A 103 6.68 -3.01 29.94
N ILE A 104 5.71 -3.28 29.05
CA ILE A 104 4.32 -2.87 29.25
C ILE A 104 3.72 -3.59 30.47
N SER A 105 4.03 -4.88 30.65
CA SER A 105 3.57 -5.64 31.81
C SER A 105 4.08 -5.08 33.14
N HIS A 106 5.29 -4.50 33.16
CA HIS A 106 5.88 -3.93 34.37
C HIS A 106 5.39 -2.50 34.67
N ASN A 107 4.77 -1.83 33.69
CA ASN A 107 4.27 -0.45 33.83
C ASN A 107 2.76 -0.38 34.10
N THR A 108 2.10 -1.52 34.30
CA THR A 108 0.72 -1.58 34.78
C THR A 108 0.73 -1.67 36.31
N GLU A 109 0.95 -0.53 36.96
CA GLU A 109 0.53 -0.22 38.35
C GLU A 109 -0.24 1.11 38.35
#